data_AF-X1M9K9-F1
#
_entry.id   AF-X1M9K9-F1
#
_cell.length_a   1.000
_cell.length_b   1.000
_cell.length_c   1.000
_cell.angle_alpha   90.00
_cell.angle_beta   90.00
_cell.angle_gamma   90.00
#
_symmetry.space_group_name_H-M   'P 1'
#
loop_
_entity.id
_entity.type
_entity.pdbx_description
1 polymer ?
#
loop_
_entity_poly.entity_id
_entity_poly.type
_entity_poly.pdbx_seq_one_letter_code
_entity_poly.pdbx_strand_id
1 'polypeptide(L)'
;NTLFAAQSPDGRNLRYYSPFEGKRVYFDKDTYCCPCNFRRIIAELPTMVYYRCGGGLAINLYTPSTAKVELGGGLSLAVRQETNYPTSGKVIIHLEPSKPARFPLRLRIPRWCTMANVVVNGEMVNMAVRGGLFFTIERQWKSGDRVELQMPMEWRVIKGRKAQAGRVAVMRGPVLFCLNPERNKDVKIEELKLLRLELASPQGPDKDNTVRPDGMACRVRAWNPNSYVGGPDMKLILTEFTDPGGQLTYFLVPNPYENISIDDELIEPDRGR
;
A
#
# COMPACT_ATOMS: atom_id res chain seq x y z
N ASN A 1 -4.89 2.87 3.15
CA ASN A 1 -4.49 4.23 3.56
C ASN A 1 -5.60 4.93 4.32
N THR A 2 -6.64 5.45 3.66
CA THR A 2 -7.66 6.31 4.31
C THR A 2 -8.56 5.60 5.32
N LEU A 3 -8.96 4.35 5.06
CA LEU A 3 -9.77 3.56 6.01
C LEU A 3 -9.05 3.49 7.37
N PHE A 4 -7.85 2.89 7.42
CA PHE A 4 -7.12 2.77 8.69
C PHE A 4 -6.72 4.13 9.29
N ALA A 5 -6.47 5.17 8.48
CA ALA A 5 -6.15 6.51 8.99
C ALA A 5 -7.36 7.22 9.64
N ALA A 6 -8.58 6.72 9.43
CA ALA A 6 -9.78 7.24 10.06
C ALA A 6 -9.92 6.77 11.51
N GLN A 7 -9.30 5.65 11.89
CA GLN A 7 -9.40 5.08 13.22
C GLN A 7 -8.27 5.54 14.13
N SER A 8 -8.58 5.80 15.40
CA SER A 8 -7.56 6.02 16.40
C SER A 8 -6.77 4.73 16.67
N PRO A 9 -5.49 4.81 17.07
CA PRO A 9 -4.67 3.63 17.32
C PRO A 9 -5.25 2.66 18.36
N ASP A 10 -6.03 3.16 19.33
CA ASP A 10 -6.72 2.37 20.35
C ASP A 10 -8.06 1.77 19.87
N GLY A 11 -8.47 2.07 18.64
CA GLY A 11 -9.70 1.60 18.02
C GLY A 11 -10.99 2.27 18.51
N ARG A 12 -10.91 3.28 19.40
CA ARG A 12 -12.07 3.85 20.11
C ARG A 12 -12.73 5.03 19.42
N ASN A 13 -11.98 5.79 18.63
CA ASN A 13 -12.45 7.01 18.00
C ASN A 13 -12.28 6.95 16.49
N LEU A 14 -13.14 7.68 15.78
CA LEU A 14 -13.13 7.75 14.33
C LEU A 14 -13.08 9.20 13.86
N ARG A 15 -12.50 9.40 12.68
CA ARG A 15 -12.50 10.65 11.95
C ARG A 15 -13.55 10.56 10.84
N TYR A 16 -14.25 11.67 10.61
CA TYR A 16 -15.08 11.78 9.40
C TYR A 16 -14.19 12.00 8.16
N TYR A 17 -13.16 12.83 8.30
CA TYR A 17 -12.20 13.13 7.25
C TYR A 17 -10.76 12.85 7.71
N SER A 18 -9.98 12.20 6.85
CA SER A 18 -8.52 12.08 6.97
C SER A 18 -7.87 12.94 5.91
N PRO A 19 -7.76 14.27 6.13
CA PRO A 19 -7.27 15.18 5.11
C PRO A 19 -5.82 14.88 4.72
N PHE A 20 -5.48 15.18 3.47
CA PHE A 20 -4.09 15.14 3.00
C PHE A 20 -3.23 16.27 3.59
N GLU A 21 -3.87 17.34 4.04
CA GLU A 21 -3.24 18.54 4.60
C GLU A 21 -3.99 19.04 5.83
N GLY A 22 -3.25 19.38 6.88
CA GLY A 22 -3.77 19.94 8.12
C GLY A 22 -4.01 18.89 9.22
N LYS A 23 -4.40 19.40 10.39
CA LYS A 23 -4.60 18.58 11.59
C LYS A 23 -5.75 17.59 11.40
N ARG A 24 -5.51 16.34 11.80
CA ARG A 24 -6.50 15.26 11.74
C ARG A 24 -7.21 15.13 13.08
N VAL A 25 -8.51 15.43 13.11
CA VAL A 25 -9.30 15.52 14.34
C VAL A 25 -10.23 14.32 14.45
N TYR A 26 -10.19 13.64 15.60
CA TYR A 26 -11.16 12.61 15.94
C TYR A 26 -12.47 13.25 16.37
N PHE A 27 -13.57 12.63 15.96
CA PHE A 27 -14.88 13.07 16.36
C PHE A 27 -15.21 12.54 17.77
N ASP A 28 -15.92 13.34 18.56
CA ASP A 28 -16.23 13.07 19.97
C ASP A 28 -17.52 12.25 20.16
N LYS A 29 -18.28 11.99 19.08
CA LYS A 29 -19.58 11.31 19.12
C LYS A 29 -19.76 10.29 18.00
N ASP A 30 -20.46 9.21 18.31
CA ASP A 30 -20.87 8.18 17.35
C ASP A 30 -22.24 8.47 16.70
N THR A 31 -22.48 9.71 16.26
CA THR A 31 -23.82 10.17 15.82
C THR A 31 -24.05 10.12 14.30
N TYR A 32 -23.07 9.67 13.51
CA TYR A 32 -23.14 9.68 12.04
C TYR A 32 -22.99 8.30 11.41
N CYS A 33 -23.22 8.21 10.10
CA CYS A 33 -23.11 6.97 9.34
C CYS A 33 -21.69 6.38 9.32
N CYS A 34 -20.65 7.20 9.48
CA CYS A 34 -19.25 6.77 9.42
C CYS A 34 -18.90 5.70 10.46
N PRO A 35 -19.17 5.87 11.77
CA PRO A 35 -18.96 4.82 12.77
C PRO A 35 -19.56 3.46 12.44
N CYS A 36 -20.84 3.43 12.06
CA CYS A 36 -21.52 2.18 11.73
C CYS A 36 -20.95 1.53 10.45
N ASN A 37 -20.73 2.34 9.40
CA ASN A 37 -20.13 1.84 8.16
C ASN A 37 -18.70 1.35 8.36
N PHE A 38 -17.92 2.02 9.22
CA PHE A 38 -16.56 1.65 9.54
C PHE A 38 -16.50 0.29 10.23
N ARG A 39 -17.32 0.08 11.26
CA ARG A 39 -17.39 -1.21 11.97
C ARG A 39 -17.78 -2.34 11.02
N ARG A 40 -18.74 -2.11 10.13
CA ARG A 40 -19.14 -3.07 9.10
C ARG A 40 -17.97 -3.44 8.19
N ILE A 41 -17.29 -2.46 7.57
CA ILE A 41 -16.21 -2.77 6.63
C ILE A 41 -15.04 -3.47 7.33
N ILE A 42 -14.69 -3.11 8.57
CA ILE A 42 -13.66 -3.81 9.33
C ILE A 42 -14.01 -5.28 9.53
N ALA A 43 -15.28 -5.60 9.81
CA ALA A 43 -15.75 -6.98 9.93
C ALA A 43 -15.78 -7.72 8.59
N GLU A 44 -16.00 -7.02 7.47
CA GLU A 44 -16.05 -7.59 6.12
C GLU A 44 -14.67 -7.75 5.46
N LEU A 45 -13.63 -7.03 5.90
CA LEU A 45 -12.29 -7.10 5.29
C LEU A 45 -11.75 -8.54 5.12
N PRO A 46 -11.89 -9.47 6.08
CA PRO A 46 -11.45 -10.85 5.90
C PRO A 46 -12.12 -11.56 4.70
N THR A 47 -13.36 -11.21 4.37
CA THR A 47 -14.09 -11.81 3.24
C THR A 47 -13.61 -11.30 1.89
N MET A 48 -12.73 -10.30 1.87
CA MET A 48 -12.15 -9.72 0.65
C MET A 48 -10.76 -10.27 0.34
N VAL A 49 -10.22 -11.17 1.17
CA VAL A 49 -8.90 -11.77 0.98
C VAL A 49 -8.91 -12.78 -0.17
N TYR A 50 -9.92 -13.66 -0.18
CA TYR A 50 -10.04 -14.77 -1.13
C TYR A 50 -11.38 -14.74 -1.86
N TYR A 51 -11.36 -15.05 -3.14
CA TYR A 51 -12.58 -15.23 -3.95
C TYR A 51 -12.56 -16.57 -4.66
N ARG A 52 -13.72 -17.22 -4.75
CA ARG A 52 -13.93 -18.37 -5.63
C ARG A 52 -14.24 -17.85 -7.03
N CYS A 53 -13.49 -18.29 -8.03
CA CYS A 53 -13.67 -17.82 -9.40
C CYS A 53 -13.21 -18.87 -10.41
N GLY A 54 -14.03 -19.14 -11.44
CA GLY A 54 -13.68 -20.03 -12.54
C GLY A 54 -13.18 -21.41 -12.09
N GLY A 55 -13.87 -22.04 -11.14
CA GLY A 55 -13.52 -23.36 -10.60
C GLY A 55 -12.25 -23.40 -9.72
N GLY A 56 -11.70 -22.25 -9.34
CA GLY A 56 -10.50 -22.16 -8.51
C GLY A 56 -10.53 -21.00 -7.53
N LEU A 57 -9.35 -20.57 -7.11
CA LEU A 57 -9.15 -19.56 -6.06
C LEU A 57 -8.49 -18.31 -6.64
N ALA A 58 -8.98 -17.13 -6.26
CA ALA A 58 -8.32 -15.85 -6.48
C ALA A 58 -7.92 -15.24 -5.14
N ILE A 59 -6.67 -14.81 -5.02
CA ILE A 59 -6.14 -14.08 -3.86
C ILE A 59 -6.10 -12.60 -4.22
N ASN A 60 -6.92 -11.81 -3.51
CA ASN A 60 -7.09 -10.39 -3.75
C ASN A 60 -6.29 -9.54 -2.76
N LEU A 61 -6.35 -9.83 -1.46
CA LEU A 61 -5.56 -9.12 -0.45
C LEU A 61 -4.45 -10.01 0.10
N TYR A 62 -3.28 -9.40 0.30
CA TYR A 62 -2.12 -10.06 0.90
C TYR A 62 -2.04 -9.66 2.37
N THR A 63 -2.19 -10.66 3.25
CA THR A 63 -2.15 -10.51 4.72
C THR A 63 -1.90 -11.88 5.33
N PRO A 64 -1.23 -11.98 6.51
CA PRO A 64 -1.24 -13.21 7.29
C PRO A 64 -2.68 -13.70 7.45
N SER A 65 -2.95 -14.91 6.98
CA SER A 65 -4.32 -15.45 6.98
C SER A 65 -4.32 -16.95 6.75
N THR A 66 -5.39 -17.59 7.23
CA THR A 66 -5.76 -18.97 6.92
C THR A 66 -7.21 -18.98 6.45
N ALA A 67 -7.53 -19.87 5.52
CA ALA A 67 -8.91 -20.12 5.11
C ALA A 67 -9.09 -21.56 4.64
N LYS A 68 -10.32 -22.05 4.76
CA LYS A 68 -10.79 -23.28 4.11
C LYS A 68 -11.86 -22.91 3.11
N VAL A 69 -11.68 -23.30 1.85
CA VAL A 69 -12.53 -22.87 0.73
C VAL A 69 -13.02 -24.09 -0.04
N GLU A 70 -14.33 -24.18 -0.24
CA GLU A 70 -14.95 -25.21 -1.08
C GLU A 70 -14.99 -24.76 -2.55
N LEU A 71 -14.24 -25.43 -3.42
CA LEU A 71 -14.08 -25.08 -4.84
C LEU A 71 -15.11 -25.74 -5.77
N GLY A 72 -15.88 -26.70 -5.26
CA GLY A 72 -16.89 -27.47 -6.02
C GLY A 72 -16.47 -28.93 -6.24
N GLY A 73 -17.41 -29.80 -6.62
CA GLY A 73 -17.12 -31.23 -6.88
C GLY A 73 -16.58 -32.01 -5.67
N GLY A 74 -16.91 -31.57 -4.45
CA GLY A 74 -16.40 -32.12 -3.19
C GLY A 74 -14.92 -31.79 -2.91
N LEU A 75 -14.33 -30.81 -3.61
CA LEU A 75 -12.96 -30.33 -3.38
C LEU A 75 -12.95 -29.20 -2.34
N SER A 76 -12.34 -29.49 -1.20
CA SER A 76 -11.98 -28.51 -0.17
C SER A 76 -10.51 -28.12 -0.34
N LEU A 77 -10.20 -26.84 -0.20
CA LEU A 77 -8.83 -26.31 -0.21
C LEU A 77 -8.55 -25.56 1.10
N ALA A 78 -7.59 -26.02 1.88
CA ALA A 78 -7.00 -25.18 2.92
C ALA A 78 -5.90 -24.31 2.28
N VAL A 79 -5.91 -23.02 2.60
CA VAL A 79 -4.93 -22.04 2.12
C VAL A 79 -4.41 -21.22 3.28
N ARG A 80 -3.10 -20.96 3.27
CA ARG A 80 -2.43 -20.13 4.27
C ARG A 80 -1.46 -19.16 3.62
N GLN A 81 -1.52 -17.90 4.02
CA GLN A 81 -0.59 -16.86 3.61
C GLN A 81 0.37 -16.52 4.75
N GLU A 82 1.67 -16.52 4.46
CA GLU A 82 2.72 -15.94 5.31
C GLU A 82 3.30 -14.72 4.60
N THR A 83 3.23 -13.54 5.23
CA THR A 83 3.78 -12.32 4.65
C THR A 83 3.92 -11.23 5.70
N ASN A 84 4.90 -10.34 5.51
CA ASN A 84 4.99 -9.07 6.24
C ASN A 84 4.42 -7.90 5.41
N TYR A 85 3.55 -8.18 4.44
CA TYR A 85 2.86 -7.15 3.68
C TYR A 85 2.06 -6.21 4.61
N PRO A 86 2.13 -4.87 4.44
CA PRO A 86 2.74 -4.15 3.33
C PRO A 86 4.19 -3.72 3.54
N THR A 87 4.86 -4.11 4.63
CA THR A 87 6.28 -3.78 4.87
C THR A 87 7.21 -4.51 3.89
N SER A 88 6.85 -5.73 3.50
CA SER A 88 7.55 -6.52 2.47
C SER A 88 6.62 -6.94 1.33
N GLY A 89 7.18 -7.09 0.12
CA GLY A 89 6.48 -7.62 -1.04
C GLY A 89 6.56 -9.15 -1.20
N LYS A 90 7.20 -9.84 -0.25
CA LYS A 90 7.27 -11.31 -0.22
C LYS A 90 5.99 -11.89 0.37
N VAL A 91 5.33 -12.77 -0.37
CA VAL A 91 4.15 -13.52 0.07
C VAL A 91 4.38 -15.00 -0.20
N ILE A 92 4.22 -15.84 0.82
CA ILE A 92 4.26 -17.29 0.69
C ILE A 92 2.84 -17.81 0.87
N ILE A 93 2.37 -18.60 -0.09
CA ILE A 93 1.04 -19.19 -0.12
C ILE A 93 1.20 -20.71 -0.06
N HIS A 94 0.61 -21.32 0.95
CA HIS A 94 0.54 -22.77 1.11
C HIS A 94 -0.83 -23.26 0.66
N LEU A 95 -0.85 -24.36 -0.09
CA LEU A 95 -2.06 -24.97 -0.63
C LEU A 95 -2.15 -26.42 -0.17
N GLU A 96 -3.30 -26.76 0.40
CA GLU A 96 -3.61 -28.09 0.90
C GLU A 96 -5.00 -28.52 0.39
N PRO A 97 -5.11 -28.92 -0.89
CA PRO A 97 -6.35 -29.48 -1.40
C PRO A 97 -6.61 -30.85 -0.77
N SER A 98 -7.89 -31.19 -0.52
CA SER A 98 -8.31 -32.45 0.11
C SER A 98 -7.94 -33.71 -0.68
N LYS A 99 -7.71 -33.55 -1.99
CA LYS A 99 -7.19 -34.57 -2.92
C LYS A 99 -6.46 -33.84 -4.06
N PRO A 100 -5.49 -34.48 -4.75
CA PRO A 100 -4.88 -33.88 -5.93
C PRO A 100 -5.93 -33.46 -6.95
N ALA A 101 -5.88 -32.21 -7.40
CA ALA A 101 -6.88 -31.64 -8.30
C ALA A 101 -6.29 -30.53 -9.17
N ARG A 102 -6.79 -30.41 -10.41
CA ARG A 102 -6.42 -29.32 -11.32
C ARG A 102 -7.39 -28.16 -11.15
N PHE A 103 -6.87 -26.98 -10.81
CA PHE A 103 -7.66 -25.76 -10.72
C PHE A 103 -6.77 -24.51 -10.89
N PRO A 104 -7.34 -23.37 -11.33
CA PRO A 104 -6.60 -22.12 -11.43
C PRO A 104 -6.42 -21.46 -10.05
N LEU A 105 -5.18 -21.09 -9.72
CA LEU A 105 -4.87 -20.12 -8.66
C LEU A 105 -4.57 -18.78 -9.31
N ARG A 106 -5.30 -17.73 -8.91
CA ARG A 106 -5.15 -16.37 -9.43
C ARG A 106 -4.57 -15.46 -8.36
N LEU A 107 -3.51 -14.73 -8.69
CA LEU A 107 -2.83 -13.79 -7.80
C LEU A 107 -3.06 -12.38 -8.31
N ARG A 108 -3.66 -11.49 -7.52
CA ARG A 108 -3.77 -10.07 -7.89
C ARG A 108 -2.40 -9.41 -7.88
N ILE A 109 -1.85 -9.09 -9.04
CA ILE A 109 -0.62 -8.30 -9.14
C ILE A 109 -1.02 -6.83 -9.07
N PRO A 110 -0.67 -6.10 -7.99
CA PRO A 110 -1.09 -4.71 -7.85
C PRO A 110 -0.55 -3.85 -8.99
N ARG A 111 -1.30 -2.82 -9.40
CA ARG A 111 -0.90 -1.97 -10.53
C ARG A 111 0.40 -1.20 -10.29
N TRP A 112 0.69 -0.87 -9.03
CA TRP A 112 1.97 -0.27 -8.64
C TRP A 112 3.18 -1.18 -8.84
N CYS A 113 2.97 -2.50 -8.95
CA CYS A 113 4.02 -3.49 -9.13
C CYS A 113 4.18 -3.75 -10.63
N THR A 114 5.11 -3.08 -11.31
CA THR A 114 5.28 -3.22 -12.77
C THR A 114 5.48 -4.67 -13.19
N MET A 115 6.35 -5.39 -12.48
CA MET A 115 6.67 -6.80 -12.69
C MET A 115 6.88 -7.49 -11.34
N ALA A 116 6.29 -8.66 -11.17
CA ALA A 116 6.52 -9.54 -10.03
C ALA A 116 7.26 -10.82 -10.44
N ASN A 117 7.76 -11.56 -9.46
CA ASN A 117 8.29 -12.91 -9.66
C ASN A 117 7.42 -13.93 -8.93
N VAL A 118 7.18 -15.07 -9.57
CA VAL A 118 6.42 -16.17 -8.97
C VAL A 118 7.24 -17.45 -9.05
N VAL A 119 7.31 -18.16 -7.93
CA VAL A 119 7.97 -19.46 -7.81
C VAL A 119 6.96 -20.46 -7.30
N VAL A 120 6.90 -21.65 -7.89
CA VAL A 120 6.04 -22.75 -7.43
C VAL A 120 6.92 -23.94 -7.09
N ASN A 121 6.88 -24.39 -5.84
CA ASN A 121 7.69 -25.51 -5.35
C ASN A 121 9.20 -25.38 -5.64
N GLY A 122 9.73 -24.16 -5.59
CA GLY A 122 11.15 -23.86 -5.87
C GLY A 122 11.47 -23.59 -7.35
N GLU A 123 10.52 -23.82 -8.26
CA GLU A 123 10.70 -23.57 -9.70
C GLU A 123 10.11 -22.22 -10.11
N MET A 124 10.92 -21.38 -10.75
CA MET A 124 10.48 -20.08 -11.25
C MET A 124 9.50 -20.25 -12.40
N VAL A 125 8.37 -19.54 -12.35
CA VAL A 125 7.40 -19.54 -13.46
C VAL A 125 7.96 -18.69 -14.59
N ASN A 126 8.20 -19.30 -15.75
CA ASN A 126 8.79 -18.65 -16.93
C ASN A 126 7.73 -17.86 -17.74
N MET A 127 7.00 -16.96 -17.08
CA MET A 127 6.01 -16.09 -17.70
C MET A 127 6.09 -14.69 -17.11
N ALA A 128 5.81 -13.67 -17.93
CA ALA A 128 5.76 -12.30 -17.46
C ALA A 128 4.59 -12.09 -16.48
N VAL A 129 4.90 -11.76 -15.23
CA VAL A 129 3.91 -11.46 -14.18
C VAL A 129 3.71 -9.95 -14.09
N ARG A 130 2.84 -9.41 -14.95
CA ARG A 130 2.63 -7.95 -15.10
C ARG A 130 1.68 -7.38 -14.06
N GLY A 131 1.95 -6.14 -13.64
CA GLY A 131 1.09 -5.34 -12.78
C GLY A 131 -0.31 -5.05 -13.32
N GLY A 132 -1.26 -4.85 -12.41
CA GLY A 132 -2.62 -4.39 -12.72
C GLY A 132 -3.57 -5.49 -13.20
N LEU A 133 -3.14 -6.74 -13.14
CA LEU A 133 -3.86 -7.92 -13.62
C LEU A 133 -3.87 -9.03 -12.56
N PHE A 134 -4.73 -10.03 -12.77
CA PHE A 134 -4.61 -11.30 -12.07
C PHE A 134 -3.68 -12.24 -12.86
N PHE A 135 -2.59 -12.67 -12.23
CA PHE A 135 -1.73 -13.71 -12.78
C PHE A 135 -2.32 -15.09 -12.46
N THR A 136 -2.53 -15.93 -13.47
CA THR A 136 -3.18 -17.25 -13.30
C THR A 136 -2.15 -18.36 -13.42
N ILE A 137 -2.09 -19.21 -12.41
CA ILE A 137 -1.33 -20.46 -12.39
C ILE A 137 -2.34 -21.60 -12.45
N GLU A 138 -2.41 -22.29 -13.57
CA GLU A 138 -3.26 -23.46 -13.72
C GLU A 138 -2.41 -24.71 -13.78
N ARG A 139 -2.56 -25.58 -12.78
CA ARG A 139 -1.87 -26.85 -12.68
C ARG A 139 -2.66 -27.82 -11.83
N GLN A 140 -2.20 -29.07 -11.80
CA GLN A 140 -2.60 -30.00 -10.75
C GLN A 140 -1.87 -29.62 -9.45
N TRP A 141 -2.66 -29.33 -8.42
CA TRP A 141 -2.20 -29.02 -7.08
C TRP A 141 -2.34 -30.25 -6.19
N LYS A 142 -1.40 -30.44 -5.28
CA LYS A 142 -1.41 -31.48 -4.24
C LYS A 142 -1.15 -30.84 -2.87
N SER A 143 -1.47 -31.57 -1.81
CA SER A 143 -1.21 -31.09 -0.45
C SER A 143 0.28 -30.80 -0.23
N GLY A 144 0.58 -29.66 0.39
CA GLY A 144 1.94 -29.18 0.64
C GLY A 144 2.54 -28.34 -0.49
N ASP A 145 1.82 -28.13 -1.60
CA ASP A 145 2.29 -27.22 -2.64
C ASP A 145 2.41 -25.79 -2.13
N ARG A 146 3.45 -25.10 -2.60
CA ARG A 146 3.84 -23.78 -2.13
C ARG A 146 4.09 -22.83 -3.30
N VAL A 147 3.52 -21.64 -3.21
CA VAL A 147 3.71 -20.55 -4.16
C VAL A 147 4.37 -19.37 -3.45
N GLU A 148 5.47 -18.87 -3.98
CA GLU A 148 6.09 -17.62 -3.54
C GLU A 148 5.81 -16.53 -4.56
N LEU A 149 5.30 -15.41 -4.10
CA LEU A 149 5.16 -14.18 -4.86
C LEU A 149 6.13 -13.15 -4.29
N GLN A 150 6.98 -12.59 -5.15
CA GLN A 150 7.85 -11.47 -4.81
C GLN A 150 7.43 -10.25 -5.64
N MET A 151 6.90 -9.23 -4.95
CA MET A 151 6.61 -7.92 -5.53
C MET A 151 7.74 -6.95 -5.16
N PRO A 152 8.44 -6.33 -6.13
CA PRO A 152 9.38 -5.24 -5.85
C PRO A 152 8.67 -4.04 -5.23
N MET A 153 9.14 -3.57 -4.07
CA MET A 153 8.51 -2.51 -3.29
C MET A 153 9.34 -1.22 -3.38
N GLU A 154 9.44 -0.68 -4.59
CA GLU A 154 10.21 0.54 -4.86
C GLU A 154 9.51 1.78 -4.29
N TRP A 155 10.33 2.80 -3.97
CA TRP A 155 9.84 4.13 -3.66
C TRP A 155 9.32 4.79 -4.93
N ARG A 156 8.12 5.34 -4.86
CA ARG A 156 7.45 6.01 -5.97
C ARG A 156 7.07 7.41 -5.55
N VAL A 157 7.41 8.39 -6.37
CA VAL A 157 7.02 9.79 -6.18
C VAL A 157 5.93 10.11 -7.20
N ILE A 158 4.69 10.18 -6.72
CA ILE A 158 3.49 10.25 -7.55
C ILE A 158 3.09 11.71 -7.76
N LYS A 159 2.89 12.11 -9.03
CA LYS A 159 2.43 13.46 -9.37
C LYS A 159 1.01 13.72 -8.87
N GLY A 160 0.85 14.83 -8.17
CA GLY A 160 -0.44 15.36 -7.75
C GLY A 160 -1.21 15.93 -8.94
N ARG A 161 -2.55 15.93 -8.82
CA ARG A 161 -3.48 16.33 -9.89
C ARG A 161 -4.48 17.35 -9.39
N LYS A 162 -5.07 18.12 -10.32
CA LYS A 162 -6.10 19.14 -10.04
C LYS A 162 -5.61 20.09 -8.93
N ALA A 163 -6.25 20.07 -7.76
CA ALA A 163 -5.85 20.87 -6.60
C ALA A 163 -4.43 20.58 -6.07
N GLN A 164 -3.83 19.45 -6.46
CA GLN A 164 -2.47 19.06 -6.11
C GLN A 164 -1.49 19.15 -7.29
N ALA A 165 -1.86 19.82 -8.38
CA ALA A 165 -0.94 20.05 -9.50
C ALA A 165 0.34 20.79 -9.03
N GLY A 166 1.50 20.41 -9.57
CA GLY A 166 2.81 20.93 -9.15
C GLY A 166 3.32 20.37 -7.82
N ARG A 167 2.65 19.34 -7.28
CA ARG A 167 3.04 18.66 -6.04
C ARG A 167 3.21 17.16 -6.25
N VAL A 168 3.84 16.49 -5.30
CA VAL A 168 4.07 15.05 -5.31
C VAL A 168 3.78 14.40 -3.97
N ALA A 169 3.39 13.13 -4.01
CA ALA A 169 3.23 12.27 -2.83
C ALA A 169 4.23 11.11 -2.89
N VAL A 170 4.72 10.67 -1.72
CA VAL A 170 5.65 9.54 -1.62
C VAL A 170 4.87 8.27 -1.27
N MET A 171 5.07 7.21 -2.05
CA MET A 171 4.43 5.91 -1.85
C MET A 171 5.45 4.77 -1.91
N ARG A 172 5.19 3.70 -1.19
CA ARG A 172 5.91 2.43 -1.29
C ARG A 172 4.94 1.26 -1.26
N GLY A 173 4.95 0.45 -2.33
CA GLY A 173 3.88 -0.52 -2.56
C GLY A 173 2.49 0.14 -2.44
N PRO A 174 1.58 -0.37 -1.59
CA PRO A 174 0.25 0.22 -1.40
C PRO A 174 0.22 1.36 -0.38
N VAL A 175 1.34 1.67 0.29
CA VAL A 175 1.38 2.58 1.44
C VAL A 175 1.72 3.98 0.97
N LEU A 176 0.85 4.93 1.33
CA LEU A 176 1.09 6.36 1.21
C LEU A 176 1.84 6.86 2.44
N PHE A 177 2.74 7.82 2.28
CA PHE A 177 3.48 8.44 3.37
C PHE A 177 3.05 9.89 3.60
N CYS A 178 3.23 10.38 4.82
CA CYS A 178 2.97 11.77 5.20
C CYS A 178 4.03 12.27 6.20
N LEU A 179 4.12 13.58 6.33
CA LEU A 179 4.93 14.24 7.34
C LEU A 179 4.09 14.49 8.60
N ASN A 180 4.60 13.99 9.74
CA ASN A 180 4.14 14.33 11.07
C ASN A 180 5.09 15.40 11.68
N PRO A 181 4.60 16.61 12.02
CA PRO A 181 5.45 17.67 12.58
C PRO A 181 6.15 17.29 13.89
N GLU A 182 5.54 16.42 14.71
CA GLU A 182 6.15 15.96 15.96
C GLU A 182 7.41 15.11 15.72
N ARG A 183 7.49 14.50 14.53
CA ARG A 183 8.64 13.73 14.04
C ARG A 183 9.67 14.61 13.32
N ASN A 184 9.36 15.87 13.06
CA ASN A 184 10.15 16.81 12.26
C ASN A 184 10.16 18.20 12.94
N LYS A 185 10.69 18.27 14.17
CA LYS A 185 10.57 19.44 15.04
C LYS A 185 11.21 20.73 14.50
N ASP A 186 12.16 20.60 13.58
CA ASP A 186 12.83 21.74 12.95
C ASP A 186 11.95 22.43 11.88
N VAL A 187 10.78 21.86 11.58
CA VAL A 187 9.84 22.39 10.59
C VAL A 187 8.71 23.14 11.29
N LYS A 188 8.50 24.40 10.91
CA LYS A 188 7.36 25.19 11.38
C LYS A 188 6.07 24.70 10.71
N ILE A 189 5.01 24.54 11.51
CA ILE A 189 3.73 23.98 11.06
C ILE A 189 3.10 24.85 9.97
N GLU A 190 3.24 26.17 10.10
CA GLU A 190 2.70 27.18 9.19
C GLU A 190 3.31 27.09 7.79
N GLU A 191 4.55 26.59 7.70
CA GLU A 191 5.32 26.54 6.46
C GLU A 191 5.29 25.16 5.78
N LEU A 192 4.62 24.16 6.37
CA LEU A 192 4.58 22.78 5.86
C LEU A 192 4.22 22.70 4.38
N LYS A 193 3.22 23.46 3.95
CA LYS A 193 2.72 23.45 2.57
C LYS A 193 3.70 24.04 1.55
N LEU A 194 4.75 24.72 2.02
CA LEU A 194 5.77 25.36 1.21
C LEU A 194 7.03 24.49 1.05
N LEU A 195 7.08 23.34 1.74
CA LEU A 195 8.18 22.39 1.60
C LEU A 195 8.24 21.84 0.18
N ARG A 196 9.45 21.85 -0.37
CA ARG A 196 9.77 21.25 -1.66
C ARG A 196 10.57 19.99 -1.45
N LEU A 197 10.16 18.90 -2.10
CA LEU A 197 10.81 17.60 -1.98
C LEU A 197 11.84 17.40 -3.08
N GLU A 198 13.01 16.86 -2.74
CA GLU A 198 13.94 16.35 -3.76
C GLU A 198 13.45 14.96 -4.22
N LEU A 199 13.10 14.84 -5.49
CA LEU A 199 12.37 13.68 -6.00
C LEU A 199 13.13 12.36 -5.88
N ALA A 200 14.46 12.39 -6.01
CA ALA A 200 15.32 11.20 -5.89
C ALA A 200 15.69 10.84 -4.43
N SER A 201 15.24 11.63 -3.45
CA SER A 201 15.66 11.49 -2.05
C SER A 201 14.99 10.40 -1.20
N PRO A 202 13.81 9.81 -1.54
CA PRO A 202 13.22 8.75 -0.73
C PRO A 202 14.17 7.58 -0.45
N GLN A 203 14.40 7.31 0.83
CA GLN A 203 15.29 6.27 1.34
C GLN A 203 14.64 5.47 2.48
N GLY A 204 15.18 4.28 2.75
CA GLY A 204 14.60 3.29 3.66
C GLY A 204 13.94 2.13 2.89
N PRO A 205 12.92 1.44 3.44
CA PRO A 205 12.20 1.80 4.66
C PRO A 205 13.00 1.50 5.92
N ASP A 206 13.00 2.46 6.83
CA ASP A 206 13.52 2.25 8.18
C ASP A 206 12.41 1.65 9.05
N LYS A 207 12.77 0.76 9.98
CA LYS A 207 11.80 0.20 10.93
C LYS A 207 11.27 1.31 11.84
N ASP A 208 9.95 1.45 11.90
CA ASP A 208 9.29 2.45 12.74
C ASP A 208 8.03 1.89 13.40
N ASN A 209 8.05 1.74 14.72
CA ASN A 209 6.93 1.20 15.49
C ASN A 209 5.95 2.27 16.00
N THR A 210 6.19 3.56 15.71
CA THR A 210 5.39 4.65 16.30
C THR A 210 3.98 4.76 15.70
N VAL A 211 3.80 4.34 14.45
CA VAL A 211 2.48 4.33 13.78
C VAL A 211 1.74 3.02 14.02
N ARG A 212 2.45 1.90 13.87
CA ARG A 212 1.96 0.54 14.09
C ARG A 212 3.14 -0.40 14.33
N PRO A 213 2.92 -1.59 14.92
CA PRO A 213 3.95 -2.63 14.98
C PRO A 213 4.54 -2.96 13.60
N ASP A 214 5.87 -3.03 13.53
CA ASP A 214 6.64 -3.32 12.31
C ASP A 214 6.27 -2.40 11.13
N GLY A 215 5.96 -1.14 11.45
CA GLY A 215 5.73 -0.06 10.50
C GLY A 215 7.01 0.45 9.84
N MET A 216 6.83 1.42 8.96
CA MET A 216 7.90 1.99 8.14
C MET A 216 8.00 3.51 8.29
N ALA A 217 9.23 4.00 8.22
CA ALA A 217 9.54 5.40 7.94
C ALA A 217 10.33 5.54 6.65
N CYS A 218 10.21 6.70 6.02
CA CYS A 218 10.95 7.10 4.83
C CYS A 218 11.79 8.34 5.17
N ARG A 219 13.09 8.30 4.88
CA ARG A 219 13.92 9.50 4.92
C ARG A 219 13.86 10.19 3.57
N VAL A 220 13.71 11.51 3.58
CA VAL A 220 13.72 12.34 2.38
C VAL A 220 14.55 13.59 2.62
N ARG A 221 14.96 14.24 1.53
CA ARG A 221 15.59 15.57 1.56
C ARG A 221 14.63 16.59 0.95
N ALA A 222 14.68 17.79 1.51
CA ALA A 222 13.79 18.88 1.13
C ALA A 222 14.51 20.22 1.23
N TRP A 223 13.90 21.24 0.63
CA TRP A 223 14.32 22.63 0.79
C TRP A 223 13.48 23.34 1.83
N ASN A 224 14.14 24.21 2.60
CA ASN A 224 13.47 25.19 3.43
C ASN A 224 12.54 26.08 2.57
N PRO A 225 11.33 26.40 3.07
CA PRO A 225 10.39 27.31 2.40
C PRO A 225 11.01 28.62 1.90
N ASN A 226 12.01 29.14 2.63
CA ASN A 226 12.67 30.41 2.37
C ASN A 226 14.00 30.31 1.58
N SER A 227 14.46 29.09 1.25
CA SER A 227 15.72 28.85 0.56
C SER A 227 15.53 27.88 -0.60
N TYR A 228 15.58 28.40 -1.83
CA TYR A 228 15.43 27.61 -3.06
C TYR A 228 16.66 27.69 -3.98
N VAL A 229 17.73 28.36 -3.51
CA VAL A 229 18.99 28.51 -4.23
C VAL A 229 20.01 27.58 -3.58
N GLY A 230 20.48 26.58 -4.33
CA GLY A 230 21.39 25.53 -3.83
C GLY A 230 20.72 24.17 -3.63
N GLY A 231 21.46 23.22 -3.05
CA GLY A 231 20.97 21.87 -2.76
C GLY A 231 19.97 21.83 -1.59
N PRO A 232 19.29 20.68 -1.38
CA PRO A 232 18.36 20.54 -0.26
C PRO A 232 19.08 20.65 1.08
N ASP A 233 18.55 21.48 1.97
CA ASP A 233 19.12 21.84 3.27
C ASP A 233 18.39 21.19 4.46
N MET A 234 17.30 20.45 4.19
CA MET A 234 16.52 19.76 5.21
C MET A 234 16.55 18.25 5.01
N LYS A 235 16.59 17.51 6.12
CA LYS A 235 16.34 16.07 6.17
C LYS A 235 15.05 15.84 6.93
N LEU A 236 14.11 15.17 6.30
CA LEU A 236 12.78 14.91 6.87
C LEU A 236 12.55 13.41 7.00
N ILE A 237 11.71 13.06 7.97
CA ILE A 237 11.20 11.71 8.16
C ILE A 237 9.71 11.72 7.85
N LEU A 238 9.32 10.93 6.85
CA LEU A 238 7.93 10.65 6.55
C LEU A 238 7.52 9.33 7.22
N THR A 239 6.31 9.31 7.78
CA THR A 239 5.69 8.13 8.38
C THR A 239 4.55 7.64 7.49
N GLU A 240 4.05 6.43 7.73
CA GLU A 240 2.90 5.91 6.98
C GLU A 240 1.68 6.84 7.14
N PHE A 241 0.84 6.94 6.11
CA PHE A 241 -0.31 7.84 6.09
C PHE A 241 -1.31 7.58 7.23
N THR A 242 -1.25 6.41 7.87
CA THR A 242 -2.06 6.09 9.06
C THR A 242 -1.57 6.76 10.34
N ASP A 243 -0.43 7.46 10.32
CA ASP A 243 0.08 8.23 11.46
C ASP A 243 -0.99 9.22 11.98
N PRO A 244 -1.43 9.12 13.24
CA PRO A 244 -2.45 10.02 13.77
C PRO A 244 -2.02 11.49 13.76
N GLY A 245 -0.72 11.79 13.86
CA GLY A 245 -0.14 13.14 13.82
C GLY A 245 0.27 13.63 12.44
N GLY A 246 0.05 12.84 11.38
CA GLY A 246 0.34 13.25 10.00
C GLY A 246 -0.45 14.50 9.58
N GLN A 247 0.22 15.49 8.99
CA GLN A 247 -0.41 16.77 8.58
C GLN A 247 -0.09 17.22 7.16
N LEU A 248 0.88 16.62 6.47
CA LEU A 248 1.22 16.98 5.09
C LEU A 248 1.52 15.72 4.28
N THR A 249 0.84 15.55 3.15
CA THR A 249 1.01 14.39 2.27
C THR A 249 1.63 14.76 0.93
N TYR A 250 1.32 15.95 0.43
CA TYR A 250 1.80 16.46 -0.85
C TYR A 250 2.85 17.54 -0.63
N PHE A 251 3.97 17.42 -1.35
CA PHE A 251 5.09 18.36 -1.31
C PHE A 251 5.21 19.08 -2.64
N LEU A 252 5.64 20.34 -2.62
CA LEU A 252 5.93 21.06 -3.86
C LEU A 252 7.11 20.41 -4.59
N VAL A 253 7.11 20.52 -5.91
CA VAL A 253 8.24 20.10 -6.75
C VAL A 253 9.09 21.32 -7.11
N PRO A 254 10.42 21.30 -6.94
CA PRO A 254 11.29 22.39 -7.38
C PRO A 254 11.22 22.63 -8.89
N ASN A 255 11.27 21.55 -9.67
CA ASN A 255 11.14 21.57 -11.13
C ASN A 255 10.06 20.56 -11.58
N PRO A 256 8.87 21.01 -12.00
CA PRO A 256 7.77 20.11 -12.39
C PRO A 256 8.06 19.30 -13.67
N TYR A 257 9.11 19.64 -14.42
CA TYR A 257 9.53 18.94 -15.63
C TYR A 257 10.55 17.82 -15.39
N GLU A 258 10.98 17.61 -14.13
CA GLU A 258 11.93 16.56 -13.79
C GLU A 258 11.28 15.17 -13.91
N ASN A 259 11.87 14.30 -14.74
CA ASN A 259 11.30 13.01 -15.16
C ASN A 259 11.44 11.89 -14.11
N ILE A 260 11.53 12.25 -12.83
CA ILE A 260 11.70 11.31 -11.70
C ILE A 260 10.35 10.98 -11.05
N SER A 261 9.39 11.91 -11.14
CA SER A 261 8.03 11.66 -10.69
C SER A 261 7.21 10.92 -11.74
N ILE A 262 6.40 9.96 -11.30
CA ILE A 262 5.55 9.15 -12.18
C ILE A 262 4.08 9.59 -12.06
N ASP A 263 3.32 9.33 -13.11
CA ASP A 263 1.87 9.51 -13.08
C ASP A 263 1.23 8.50 -12.12
N ASP A 264 0.06 8.87 -11.59
CA ASP A 264 -0.76 8.01 -10.77
C ASP A 264 -1.15 6.75 -11.57
N GLU A 265 -0.92 5.57 -11.00
CA GLU A 265 -1.20 4.28 -11.66
C GLU A 265 -2.68 4.10 -12.08
N LEU A 266 -3.60 4.89 -11.54
CA LEU A 266 -5.01 4.85 -11.90
C LEU A 266 -5.33 5.60 -13.20
N ILE A 267 -4.37 6.31 -13.78
CA ILE A 267 -4.50 6.94 -15.08
C ILE A 267 -4.25 5.87 -16.15
N GLU A 268 -5.22 5.66 -17.03
CA GLU A 268 -4.90 4.98 -18.28
C GLU A 268 -3.99 5.92 -19.09
N PRO A 269 -2.87 5.43 -19.67
CA PRO A 269 -2.05 6.26 -20.54
C PRO A 269 -2.98 6.86 -21.60
N ASP A 270 -2.86 8.16 -21.81
CA ASP A 270 -3.72 8.93 -22.70
C ASP A 270 -3.78 8.22 -24.05
N ARG A 271 -4.87 7.46 -24.28
CA ARG A 271 -5.13 6.79 -25.55
C ARG A 271 -5.68 7.88 -26.44
N GLY A 272 -4.78 8.73 -26.95
CA GLY A 272 -5.08 9.95 -27.69
C GLY A 272 -6.42 9.86 -28.43
N ARG A 273 -7.38 10.64 -27.95
CA ARG A 273 -8.63 10.93 -28.65
C ARG A 273 -8.51 12.29 -29.32
#